data_AF-A0A7L4QUA1-F1
#
_entry.id   AF-A0A7L4QUA1-F1
#
_cell.length_a   1.000
_cell.length_b   1.000
_cell.length_c   1.000
_cell.angle_alpha   90.00
_cell.angle_beta   90.00
_cell.angle_gamma   90.00
#
_symmetry.space_group_name_H-M   'P 1'
#
loop_
_entity.id
_entity.type
_entity.pdbx_description
1 polymer ?
#
loop_
_entity_poly.entity_id
_entity_poly.type
_entity_poly.pdbx_seq_one_letter_code
_entity_poly.pdbx_strand_id
1 'polypeptide(L)'
;SADAYFTARVTAQKTGPRKDRFGSTELTIIQARVEKTVKLAECVHPLNRAIYGIIEALVNLTRMEMADQETRQIYINRMSEISRLVNRVGGLGDKEALKRIQKKYDDYK
;
A
#
# COMPACT_ATOMS: atom_id res chain seq x y z
N SER A 1 -16.21 -15.80 12.33
CA SER A 1 -17.18 -14.75 11.93
C SER A 1 -16.40 -13.53 11.45
N ALA A 2 -17.02 -12.60 10.71
CA ALA A 2 -16.38 -11.33 10.38
C ALA A 2 -16.40 -10.38 11.59
N ASP A 3 -15.40 -9.52 11.73
CA ASP A 3 -15.34 -8.53 12.83
C ASP A 3 -16.26 -7.32 12.58
N ALA A 4 -16.45 -6.96 11.32
CA ALA A 4 -17.41 -5.97 10.84
C ALA A 4 -17.75 -6.21 9.37
N TYR A 5 -18.91 -5.74 8.92
CA TYR A 5 -19.32 -5.77 7.51
C TYR A 5 -20.24 -4.61 7.15
N PHE A 6 -20.46 -4.39 5.86
CA PHE A 6 -21.45 -3.43 5.37
C PHE A 6 -22.16 -3.97 4.13
N THR A 7 -23.41 -3.53 3.92
CA THR A 7 -24.12 -3.72 2.65
C THR A 7 -23.94 -2.48 1.79
N ALA A 8 -23.82 -2.66 0.47
CA ALA A 8 -23.66 -1.56 -0.46
C ALA A 8 -24.44 -1.81 -1.76
N ARG A 9 -24.93 -0.73 -2.35
CA ARG A 9 -25.65 -0.73 -3.63
C ARG A 9 -24.77 -0.10 -4.71
N VAL A 10 -24.61 -0.78 -5.83
CA VAL A 10 -23.88 -0.24 -6.98
C VAL A 10 -24.60 0.99 -7.53
N THR A 11 -23.85 2.07 -7.75
CA THR A 11 -24.36 3.34 -8.30
C THR A 11 -23.85 3.61 -9.70
N ALA A 12 -22.67 3.13 -10.03
CA ALA A 12 -22.08 3.24 -11.36
C ALA A 12 -21.05 2.14 -11.61
N GLN A 13 -20.88 1.78 -12.88
CA GLN A 13 -19.87 0.84 -13.33
C GLN A 13 -19.21 1.37 -14.61
N LYS A 14 -17.89 1.20 -14.71
CA LYS A 14 -17.13 1.48 -15.93
C LYS A 14 -16.18 0.32 -16.21
N THR A 15 -16.27 -0.25 -17.41
CA THR A 15 -15.39 -1.32 -17.87
C THR A 15 -14.51 -0.82 -19.00
N GLY A 16 -13.24 -1.20 -19.00
CA GLY A 16 -12.32 -0.85 -20.08
C GLY A 16 -10.95 -1.50 -19.95
N PRO A 17 -10.14 -1.42 -21.01
CA PRO A 17 -8.80 -1.97 -20.99
C PRO A 17 -7.92 -1.15 -20.03
N ARG A 18 -7.22 -1.85 -19.14
CA ARG A 18 -6.15 -1.30 -18.31
C ARG A 18 -4.83 -1.88 -18.78
N LYS A 19 -3.92 -1.00 -19.18
CA LYS A 19 -2.54 -1.36 -19.49
C LYS A 19 -1.70 -1.34 -18.23
N ASP A 20 -0.92 -2.39 -18.01
CA ASP A 20 0.13 -2.44 -16.98
C ASP A 20 1.43 -3.02 -17.57
N ARG A 21 2.37 -3.37 -16.69
CA ARG A 21 3.69 -3.90 -17.09
C ARG A 21 3.63 -5.31 -17.70
N PHE A 22 2.49 -6.00 -17.63
CA PHE A 22 2.29 -7.37 -18.10
C PHE A 22 1.36 -7.46 -19.31
N GLY A 23 0.66 -6.38 -19.68
CA GLY A 23 -0.17 -6.34 -20.87
C GLY A 23 -1.41 -5.46 -20.72
N SER A 24 -2.41 -5.70 -21.57
CA SER A 24 -3.73 -5.08 -21.46
C SER A 24 -4.71 -6.09 -20.90
N THR A 25 -5.30 -5.78 -19.75
CA THR A 25 -6.34 -6.60 -19.11
C THR A 25 -7.63 -5.79 -18.99
N GLU A 26 -8.77 -6.45 -19.00
CA GLU A 26 -10.04 -5.76 -18.74
C GLU A 26 -10.16 -5.42 -17.25
N LEU A 27 -10.50 -4.18 -16.94
CA LEU A 27 -10.76 -3.72 -15.57
C LEU A 27 -12.17 -3.13 -15.50
N THR A 28 -12.93 -3.57 -14.50
CA THR A 28 -14.21 -2.95 -14.13
C THR A 28 -14.06 -2.16 -12.84
N ILE A 29 -14.37 -0.87 -12.89
CA ILE A 29 -14.43 0.03 -11.73
C ILE A 29 -15.90 0.12 -11.30
N ILE A 30 -16.16 -0.27 -10.04
CA ILE A 30 -17.50 -0.24 -9.44
C ILE A 30 -17.54 0.85 -8.38
N GLN A 31 -18.49 1.77 -8.51
CA GLN A 31 -18.84 2.72 -7.47
C GLN A 31 -20.10 2.21 -6.77
N ALA A 32 -20.09 2.23 -5.44
CA ALA A 32 -21.21 1.76 -4.64
C ALA A 32 -21.43 2.68 -3.43
N ARG A 33 -22.69 2.79 -3.01
CA ARG A 33 -23.12 3.52 -1.82
C ARG A 33 -23.36 2.54 -0.68
N VAL A 34 -22.78 2.81 0.48
CA VAL A 34 -23.04 2.03 1.71
C VAL A 34 -24.48 2.26 2.17
N GLU A 35 -25.19 1.18 2.48
CA GLU A 35 -26.56 1.22 2.98
C GLU A 35 -26.64 0.96 4.49
N LYS A 36 -25.90 -0.05 4.97
CA LYS A 36 -25.86 -0.43 6.38
C LYS A 36 -24.46 -0.87 6.75
N THR A 37 -24.02 -0.50 7.95
CA THR A 37 -22.77 -0.96 8.57
C THR A 37 -23.09 -1.73 9.84
N VAL A 38 -22.43 -2.86 10.05
CA VAL A 38 -22.56 -3.69 11.26
C VAL A 38 -21.18 -3.98 11.81
N LYS A 39 -20.97 -3.69 13.10
CA LYS A 39 -19.72 -3.92 13.82
C LYS A 39 -19.98 -4.96 14.91
N LEU A 40 -19.22 -6.05 14.88
CA LEU A 40 -19.42 -7.21 15.77
C LEU A 40 -18.34 -7.29 16.86
N ALA A 41 -17.15 -6.74 16.62
CA ALA A 41 -16.10 -6.60 17.62
C ALA A 41 -15.90 -5.14 18.06
N GLU A 42 -15.47 -4.92 19.31
CA GLU A 42 -15.32 -3.58 19.90
C GLU A 42 -14.19 -2.77 19.26
N CYS A 43 -13.06 -3.43 18.98
CA CYS A 43 -11.90 -2.83 18.31
C CYS A 43 -11.74 -3.44 16.91
N VAL A 44 -12.17 -2.72 15.88
CA VAL A 44 -12.02 -3.13 14.48
C VAL A 44 -11.37 -2.01 13.70
N HIS A 45 -10.21 -2.32 13.13
CA HIS A 45 -9.54 -1.46 12.17
C HIS A 45 -9.48 -2.18 10.82
N PRO A 46 -9.94 -1.55 9.73
CA PRO A 46 -9.76 -2.12 8.40
C PRO A 46 -8.28 -2.35 8.13
N LEU A 47 -7.93 -3.54 7.65
CA LEU A 47 -6.56 -3.86 7.29
C LEU A 47 -6.07 -2.90 6.20
N ASN A 48 -5.07 -2.09 6.51
CA ASN A 48 -4.40 -1.21 5.57
C ASN A 48 -2.92 -1.59 5.47
N ARG A 49 -2.44 -1.91 4.26
CA ARG A 49 -1.07 -2.39 4.06
C ARG A 49 0.01 -1.31 4.06
N ALA A 50 -0.36 -0.04 4.11
CA ALA A 50 0.60 1.05 4.10
C ALA A 50 1.54 1.00 5.30
N ILE A 51 1.00 0.75 6.51
CA ILE A 51 1.82 0.68 7.73
C ILE A 51 2.87 -0.43 7.67
N TYR A 52 2.54 -1.59 7.11
CA TYR A 52 3.51 -2.67 6.92
C TYR A 52 4.61 -2.27 5.93
N GLY A 53 4.24 -1.59 4.85
CA GLY A 53 5.22 -1.05 3.89
C GLY A 53 6.17 -0.03 4.53
N ILE A 54 5.66 0.85 5.41
CA ILE A 54 6.48 1.81 6.16
C ILE A 54 7.45 1.08 7.10
N ILE A 55 6.97 0.09 7.85
CA ILE A 55 7.82 -0.71 8.75
C ILE A 55 8.90 -1.45 7.94
N GLU A 56 8.54 -2.07 6.82
CA GLU A 56 9.49 -2.77 5.95
C GLU A 56 10.57 -1.82 5.40
N ALA A 57 10.18 -0.60 5.02
CA ALA A 57 11.13 0.43 4.60
C ALA A 57 12.09 0.84 5.72
N LEU A 58 11.60 1.01 6.96
CA LEU A 58 12.45 1.34 8.10
C LEU A 58 13.41 0.19 8.44
N VAL A 59 12.95 -1.06 8.42
CA VAL A 59 13.80 -2.23 8.66
C VAL A 59 14.88 -2.36 7.59
N ASN A 60 14.53 -2.15 6.32
CA ASN A 60 15.51 -2.17 5.24
C ASN A 60 16.52 -1.02 5.39
N LEU A 61 16.07 0.18 5.79
CA LEU A 61 16.95 1.33 6.05
C LEU A 61 18.01 1.02 7.11
N THR A 62 17.60 0.51 8.27
CA THR A 62 18.55 0.21 9.36
C THR A 62 19.51 -0.93 8.99
N ARG A 63 19.12 -1.85 8.11
CA ARG A 63 19.98 -2.93 7.63
C ARG A 63 20.98 -2.49 6.56
N MET A 64 20.70 -1.43 5.81
CA MET A 64 21.63 -0.92 4.79
C MET A 64 22.99 -0.49 5.38
N GLU A 65 23.00 -0.03 6.64
CA GLU A 65 24.21 0.34 7.39
C GLU A 65 25.14 -0.86 7.64
N MET A 66 24.57 -2.05 7.82
CA MET A 66 25.29 -3.27 8.19
C MET A 66 25.55 -4.21 7.00
N ALA A 67 24.89 -3.96 5.87
CA ALA A 67 24.90 -4.83 4.71
C ALA A 67 26.09 -4.56 3.78
N ASP A 68 26.54 -5.62 3.10
CA ASP A 68 27.42 -5.50 1.94
C ASP A 68 26.73 -4.78 0.78
N GLN A 69 27.52 -4.46 -0.25
CA GLN A 69 27.04 -3.67 -1.39
C GLN A 69 25.91 -4.37 -2.16
N GLU A 70 26.00 -5.69 -2.34
CA GLU A 70 24.99 -6.46 -3.07
C GLU A 70 23.65 -6.47 -2.31
N THR A 71 23.68 -6.78 -1.02
CA THR A 71 22.51 -6.81 -0.15
C THR A 71 21.89 -5.41 0.00
N ARG A 72 22.72 -4.37 0.09
CA ARG A 72 22.25 -2.97 0.09
C ARG A 72 21.47 -2.64 -1.18
N GLN A 73 21.96 -3.06 -2.34
CA GLN A 73 21.26 -2.83 -3.60
C GLN A 73 19.88 -3.52 -3.64
N ILE A 74 19.75 -4.70 -3.03
CA ILE A 74 18.44 -5.37 -2.88
C ILE A 74 17.47 -4.49 -2.08
N TYR A 75 17.92 -3.91 -0.97
CA TYR A 75 17.07 -3.02 -0.15
C TYR A 75 16.66 -1.75 -0.89
N ILE A 76 17.58 -1.14 -1.65
CA ILE A 76 17.29 0.01 -2.51
C ILE A 76 16.24 -0.36 -3.56
N ASN A 77 16.38 -1.51 -4.22
CA ASN A 77 15.45 -1.95 -5.27
C ASN A 77 14.03 -2.21 -4.73
N ARG A 78 13.92 -2.77 -3.50
CA ARG A 78 12.64 -3.00 -2.82
C ARG A 78 11.85 -1.73 -2.52
N MET A 79 12.52 -0.60 -2.32
CA MET A 79 11.87 0.69 -2.06
C MET A 79 10.87 1.08 -3.17
N SER A 80 11.12 0.69 -4.42
CA SER A 80 10.20 0.99 -5.52
C SER A 80 8.83 0.33 -5.36
N GLU A 81 8.79 -0.93 -4.93
CA GLU A 81 7.54 -1.68 -4.71
C GLU A 81 6.85 -1.23 -3.42
N ILE A 82 7.61 -0.97 -2.36
CA ILE A 82 7.07 -0.39 -1.11
C ILE A 82 6.41 0.97 -1.40
N SER A 83 7.06 1.81 -2.19
CA SER A 83 6.53 3.10 -2.60
C SER A 83 5.23 2.97 -3.40
N ARG A 84 5.17 2.04 -4.35
CA ARG A 84 3.93 1.75 -5.12
C ARG A 84 2.80 1.30 -4.20
N LEU A 85 3.09 0.45 -3.21
CA LEU A 85 2.13 -0.04 -2.24
C LEU A 85 1.56 1.11 -1.41
N VAL A 86 2.41 1.86 -0.71
CA VAL A 86 2.00 2.95 0.19
C VAL A 86 1.27 4.06 -0.57
N ASN A 87 1.73 4.43 -1.76
CA ASN A 87 1.04 5.45 -2.55
C ASN A 87 -0.36 5.04 -2.99
N ARG A 88 -0.59 3.72 -3.17
CA ARG A 88 -1.89 3.17 -3.56
C ARG A 88 -2.89 3.07 -2.41
N VAL A 89 -2.45 2.65 -1.22
CA VAL A 89 -3.36 2.31 -0.11
C VAL A 89 -3.22 3.20 1.13
N GLY A 90 -2.15 3.99 1.23
CA GLY A 90 -1.83 4.82 2.39
C GLY A 90 -2.53 6.18 2.40
N GLY A 91 -2.75 6.69 3.61
CA GLY A 91 -3.21 8.04 3.86
C GLY A 91 -2.10 9.08 3.67
N LEU A 92 -2.41 10.34 4.00
CA LEU A 92 -1.42 11.44 3.92
C LEU A 92 -0.24 11.22 4.87
N GLY A 93 -0.49 10.74 6.08
CA GLY A 93 0.55 10.43 7.07
C GLY A 93 1.52 9.35 6.59
N ASP A 94 1.02 8.26 6.02
CA ASP A 94 1.86 7.19 5.47
C ASP A 94 2.73 7.70 4.32
N LYS A 95 2.14 8.51 3.41
CA LYS A 95 2.87 9.07 2.27
C LYS A 95 3.96 10.04 2.71
N GLU A 96 3.71 10.84 3.74
CA GLU A 96 4.71 11.74 4.31
C GLU A 96 5.83 10.97 5.02
N ALA A 97 5.49 9.93 5.78
CA ALA A 97 6.47 9.05 6.40
C ALA A 97 7.37 8.39 5.34
N LEU A 98 6.78 7.86 4.26
CA LEU A 98 7.53 7.26 3.16
C LEU A 98 8.50 8.26 2.51
N LYS A 99 8.07 9.51 2.26
CA LYS A 99 8.95 10.54 1.68
C LYS A 99 10.18 10.80 2.55
N ARG A 100 10.00 10.86 3.87
CA ARG A 100 11.11 11.05 4.82
C ARG A 100 12.07 9.87 4.79
N ILE A 101 11.55 8.65 4.73
CA ILE A 101 12.36 7.44 4.61
C ILE A 101 13.11 7.43 3.28
N GLN A 102 12.47 7.74 2.16
CA GLN A 102 13.11 7.80 0.84
C GLN A 102 14.25 8.81 0.81
N LYS A 103 14.08 9.99 1.43
CA LYS A 103 15.16 10.97 1.56
C LYS A 103 16.38 10.38 2.28
N LYS A 104 16.18 9.49 3.26
CA LYS A 104 17.27 8.78 3.94
C LYS A 104 17.89 7.65 3.12
N TYR A 105 17.15 7.07 2.19
CA TYR A 105 17.72 6.11 1.24
C TYR A 105 18.69 6.76 0.26
N ASP A 106 18.53 8.05 -0.03
CA ASP A 106 19.44 8.78 -0.93
C ASP A 106 20.86 8.89 -0.36
N ASP A 107 21.04 8.77 0.96
CA ASP A 107 22.34 8.72 1.63
C ASP A 107 23.16 7.45 1.26
N TYR A 108 22.51 6.44 0.64
CA TYR A 108 23.08 5.13 0.31
C TYR A 108 23.21 4.85 -1.19
N LYS A 109 22.85 5.82 -2.03
CA LYS A 109 23.02 5.75 -3.49
C LYS A 109 24.37 6.31 -3.91
#